data_AF-A0A839GPX5-F1
#
_entry.id   AF-A0A839GPX5-F1
#
_cell.length_a   1.000
_cell.length_b   1.000
_cell.length_c   1.000
_cell.angle_alpha   90.00
_cell.angle_beta   90.00
_cell.angle_gamma   90.00
#
_symmetry.space_group_name_H-M   'P 1'
#
loop_
_entity.id
_entity.type
_entity.pdbx_description
1 polymer ?
#
loop_
_entity_poly.entity_id
_entity_poly.type
_entity_poly.pdbx_seq_one_letter_code
_entity_poly.pdbx_strand_id
1 'polypeptide(L)'
;MTNEVKGAGATDENHEPDCEKVKGVFEKWLEGAATKEDEAFLAEQADECSPCFESIEKQQEFITFLKSALRRPGTPADLVNSIKSKIHTI
;
A
#
# COMPACT_ATOMS: atom_id res chain seq x y z
N MET A 1 46.52 -21.56 -4.14
CA MET A 1 45.81 -21.83 -2.87
C MET A 1 45.18 -20.53 -2.42
N THR A 2 44.00 -20.21 -2.95
CA THR A 2 43.23 -19.03 -2.54
C THR A 2 42.17 -19.52 -1.54
N ASN A 3 42.39 -19.23 -0.26
CA ASN A 3 41.39 -19.46 0.78
C ASN A 3 40.32 -18.37 0.67
N GLU A 4 39.14 -18.75 0.24
CA GLU A 4 37.93 -17.94 0.33
C GLU A 4 37.45 -17.98 1.78
N VAL A 5 37.51 -16.82 2.45
CA VAL A 5 36.89 -16.63 3.76
C VAL A 5 35.38 -16.56 3.54
N LYS A 6 34.73 -17.71 3.71
CA LYS A 6 33.27 -17.86 3.76
C LYS A 6 32.78 -17.16 5.03
N GLY A 7 32.42 -15.88 4.87
CA GLY A 7 31.70 -15.11 5.88
C GLY A 7 30.41 -15.84 6.26
N ALA A 8 30.20 -15.98 7.56
CA ALA A 8 29.05 -16.62 8.15
C ALA A 8 27.75 -16.04 7.57
N GLY A 9 26.98 -16.88 6.89
CA GLY A 9 25.59 -16.61 6.61
C GLY A 9 24.87 -16.53 7.94
N ALA A 10 24.44 -15.33 8.32
CA ALA A 10 23.28 -15.20 9.17
C ALA A 10 22.16 -15.99 8.48
N THR A 11 21.54 -16.89 9.22
CA THR A 11 20.34 -17.62 8.79
C THR A 11 19.24 -16.60 8.65
N ASP A 12 19.18 -15.98 7.48
CA ASP A 12 18.03 -15.23 7.00
C ASP A 12 17.01 -16.31 6.64
N GLU A 13 16.22 -16.71 7.63
CA GLU A 13 15.00 -17.48 7.39
C GLU A 13 14.05 -16.54 6.64
N ASN A 14 14.27 -16.51 5.33
CA ASN A 14 13.47 -15.80 4.34
C ASN A 14 12.07 -16.44 4.35
N HIS A 15 11.25 -16.11 5.35
CA HIS A 15 9.80 -16.11 5.20
C HIS A 15 9.53 -15.03 4.17
N GLU A 16 9.69 -15.38 2.89
CA GLU A 16 9.15 -14.57 1.81
C GLU A 16 7.64 -14.63 2.03
N PRO A 17 6.98 -13.55 2.47
CA PRO A 17 5.53 -13.56 2.59
C PRO A 17 4.97 -13.97 1.23
N ASP A 18 3.90 -14.76 1.22
CA ASP A 18 3.26 -15.20 -0.02
C ASP A 18 2.67 -13.97 -0.73
N CYS A 19 3.52 -13.26 -1.48
CA CYS A 19 3.26 -11.94 -2.03
C CYS A 19 2.09 -11.98 -3.00
N GLU A 20 1.93 -13.10 -3.72
CA GLU A 20 0.80 -13.31 -4.62
C GLU A 20 -0.52 -13.43 -3.85
N LYS A 21 -0.50 -14.10 -2.70
CA LYS A 21 -1.66 -14.16 -1.81
C LYS A 21 -1.99 -12.80 -1.19
N VAL A 22 -0.99 -12.07 -0.68
CA VAL A 22 -1.18 -10.71 -0.14
C VAL A 22 -1.77 -9.79 -1.20
N LYS A 23 -1.24 -9.82 -2.42
CA LYS A 23 -1.75 -9.03 -3.54
C LYS A 23 -3.20 -9.37 -3.88
N GLY A 24 -3.54 -10.65 -3.98
CA GLY A 24 -4.92 -11.06 -4.30
C GLY A 24 -5.92 -10.66 -3.22
N VAL A 25 -5.55 -10.75 -1.94
CA VAL A 25 -6.42 -10.30 -0.83
C VAL A 25 -6.52 -8.78 -0.80
N PHE A 26 -5.44 -8.07 -1.12
CA PHE A 26 -5.45 -6.60 -1.19
C PHE A 26 -6.30 -6.07 -2.34
N GLU A 27 -6.25 -6.70 -3.52
CA GLU A 27 -7.15 -6.39 -4.64
C GLU A 27 -8.62 -6.57 -4.24
N LYS A 28 -8.95 -7.67 -3.58
CA LYS A 28 -10.29 -7.93 -3.04
C LYS A 28 -10.73 -6.88 -2.02
N TRP A 29 -9.81 -6.37 -1.20
CA TRP A 29 -10.07 -5.27 -0.26
C TRP A 29 -10.33 -3.95 -0.97
N LEU A 30 -9.56 -3.61 -2.02
CA LEU A 30 -9.77 -2.42 -2.84
C LEU A 30 -11.12 -2.45 -3.58
N GLU A 31 -11.57 -3.63 -4.01
CA GLU A 31 -12.87 -3.84 -4.65
C GLU A 31 -14.05 -3.78 -3.66
N GLY A 32 -13.79 -3.69 -2.35
CA GLY A 32 -14.81 -3.70 -1.30
C GLY A 32 -15.46 -5.06 -1.08
N ALA A 33 -14.81 -6.14 -1.55
CA ALA A 33 -15.30 -7.52 -1.45
C ALA A 33 -14.61 -8.32 -0.33
N ALA A 34 -13.66 -7.72 0.39
CA ALA A 34 -12.92 -8.38 1.46
C ALA A 34 -13.80 -8.74 2.66
N THR A 35 -13.51 -9.89 3.28
CA THR A 35 -14.13 -10.30 4.54
C THR A 35 -13.30 -9.81 5.73
N LYS A 36 -13.80 -10.02 6.96
CA LYS A 36 -13.05 -9.66 8.17
C LYS A 36 -11.76 -10.47 8.33
N GLU A 37 -11.76 -11.70 7.84
CA GLU A 37 -10.61 -12.59 7.85
C GLU A 37 -9.54 -12.11 6.86
N ASP A 38 -9.94 -11.58 5.71
CA ASP A 38 -9.05 -10.94 4.75
C ASP A 38 -8.38 -9.69 5.35
N GLU A 39 -9.14 -8.86 6.06
CA GLU A 39 -8.61 -7.69 6.76
C GLU A 39 -7.64 -8.07 7.89
N ALA A 40 -7.97 -9.10 8.66
CA ALA A 40 -7.09 -9.61 9.73
C ALA A 40 -5.78 -10.18 9.15
N PHE A 41 -5.87 -10.91 8.04
CA PHE A 41 -4.71 -11.41 7.31
C PHE A 41 -3.82 -10.28 6.79
N LEU A 42 -4.40 -9.23 6.19
CA LEU A 42 -3.64 -8.05 5.75
C LEU A 42 -2.98 -7.32 6.91
N ALA A 43 -3.64 -7.23 8.08
CA ALA A 43 -3.08 -6.61 9.27
C ALA A 43 -1.89 -7.38 9.85
N GLU A 44 -1.96 -8.71 9.89
CA GLU A 44 -0.87 -9.58 10.34
C GLU A 44 0.34 -9.50 9.40
N GLN A 45 0.10 -9.41 8.09
CA GLN A 45 1.14 -9.35 7.07
C GLN A 45 1.70 -7.93 6.82
N ALA A 46 1.09 -6.89 7.40
CA ALA A 46 1.50 -5.50 7.21
C ALA A 46 2.94 -5.25 7.71
N ASP A 47 3.33 -5.85 8.84
CA ASP A 47 4.66 -5.69 9.41
C ASP A 47 5.73 -6.44 8.58
N GLU A 48 5.41 -7.64 8.10
CA GLU A 48 6.30 -8.46 7.25
C GLU A 48 6.45 -7.89 5.83
N CYS A 49 5.39 -7.27 5.30
CA CYS A 49 5.41 -6.59 4.02
C CYS A 49 5.88 -5.13 4.10
N SER A 50 6.10 -4.58 5.31
CA SER A 50 6.57 -3.20 5.52
C SER A 50 7.85 -2.87 4.74
N PRO A 51 8.89 -3.74 4.70
CA PRO A 51 10.08 -3.51 3.87
C PRO A 51 9.81 -3.42 2.36
N CYS A 52 8.73 -4.04 1.87
CA CYS A 52 8.31 -3.92 0.48
C CYS A 52 7.72 -2.52 0.18
N PHE A 53 7.11 -1.88 1.19
CA PHE A 53 6.58 -0.51 1.12
C PHE A 53 7.60 0.57 1.51
N GLU A 54 8.73 0.20 2.12
CA GLU A 54 9.84 1.12 2.43
C GLU A 54 10.55 1.65 1.18
N SER A 55 10.44 0.96 0.04
CA SER A 55 10.92 1.53 -1.22
C SER A 55 9.98 2.68 -1.66
N ILE A 56 10.47 3.91 -1.51
CA ILE A 56 9.78 5.14 -1.94
C ILE A 56 9.29 5.02 -3.39
N GLU A 57 10.02 4.29 -4.24
CA GLU A 57 9.63 4.02 -5.62
C GLU A 57 8.32 3.22 -5.73
N LYS A 58 8.15 2.13 -4.96
CA LYS A 58 6.90 1.35 -4.99
C LYS A 58 5.73 2.09 -4.36
N GLN A 59 5.99 2.91 -3.32
CA GLN A 59 4.98 3.83 -2.81
C GLN A 59 4.54 4.86 -3.87
N GLN A 60 5.46 5.41 -4.64
CA GLN A 60 5.16 6.35 -5.73
C GLN A 60 4.38 5.70 -6.87
N GLU A 61 4.72 4.46 -7.25
CA GLU A 61 3.96 3.68 -8.22
C GLU A 61 2.54 3.41 -7.72
N PHE A 62 2.38 3.01 -6.45
CA PHE A 62 1.07 2.76 -5.85
C PHE A 62 0.22 4.04 -5.77
N ILE A 63 0.81 5.18 -5.39
CA ILE A 63 0.12 6.48 -5.42
C ILE A 63 -0.29 6.86 -6.85
N THR A 64 0.55 6.57 -7.83
CA THR A 64 0.26 6.84 -9.25
C THR A 64 -0.88 5.96 -9.75
N PHE A 65 -0.89 4.68 -9.38
CA PHE A 65 -1.98 3.74 -9.63
C PHE A 65 -3.29 4.19 -8.97
N LEU A 66 -3.27 4.59 -7.69
CA LEU A 66 -4.47 5.11 -7.02
C LEU A 66 -4.99 6.40 -7.68
N LYS A 67 -4.12 7.30 -8.10
CA LYS A 67 -4.51 8.52 -8.83
C LYS A 67 -5.13 8.24 -10.20
N SER A 68 -4.74 7.15 -10.86
CA SER A 68 -5.29 6.78 -12.17
C SER A 68 -6.59 5.98 -12.05
N ALA A 69 -6.69 5.09 -11.06
CA ALA A 69 -7.86 4.26 -10.79
C ALA A 69 -9.01 5.08 -10.16
N LEU A 70 -8.69 5.98 -9.24
CA LEU A 70 -9.66 6.90 -8.65
C LEU A 70 -9.88 8.06 -9.62
N ARG A 71 -10.81 7.88 -10.56
CA ARG A 71 -11.41 9.01 -11.29
C ARG A 71 -11.92 10.00 -10.24
N ARG A 72 -11.20 11.10 -10.02
CA ARG A 72 -11.69 12.20 -9.19
C ARG A 72 -13.04 12.61 -9.79
N PRO A 73 -14.17 12.41 -9.09
CA PRO A 73 -15.43 12.95 -9.56
C PRO A 73 -15.20 14.45 -9.75
N GLY A 74 -15.56 14.96 -10.93
CA GLY A 74 -15.28 16.35 -11.29
C GLY A 74 -15.71 17.26 -10.15
N THR A 75 -14.77 18.04 -9.62
CA THR A 75 -15.07 18.97 -8.53
C THR A 75 -16.18 19.90 -8.98
N PRO A 76 -17.30 20.01 -8.25
CA PRO A 76 -18.36 20.95 -8.60
C PRO A 76 -17.78 22.36 -8.75
N ALA A 77 -18.11 23.04 -9.85
CA ALA A 77 -17.55 24.35 -10.19
C ALA A 77 -17.81 25.42 -9.11
N ASP A 78 -18.84 25.20 -8.29
CA ASP A 78 -19.29 26.05 -7.20
C ASP A 78 -18.69 25.69 -5.83
N LEU A 79 -17.94 24.60 -5.69
CA LEU A 79 -17.40 24.15 -4.40
C LEU A 79 -16.55 25.24 -3.73
N VAL A 80 -15.73 25.94 -4.50
CA VAL A 80 -14.90 27.05 -4.00
C VAL A 80 -15.76 28.17 -3.44
N ASN A 81 -16.85 28.52 -4.13
CA ASN A 81 -17.76 29.57 -3.69
C ASN A 81 -18.55 29.14 -2.44
N SER A 82 -18.94 27.87 -2.37
CA SER A 82 -19.64 27.28 -1.23
C SER A 82 -18.78 27.18 0.03
N ILE A 83 -17.48 26.90 -0.11
CA ILE A 83 -16.52 26.93 1.01
C ILE A 83 -16.31 28.37 1.48
N LYS A 84 -16.08 29.31 0.56
CA LYS A 84 -15.89 30.73 0.91
C LYS A 84 -17.09 31.32 1.64
N SER A 85 -18.32 31.00 1.21
CA SER A 85 -19.52 31.49 1.89
C SER A 85 -19.57 31.00 3.33
N LYS A 86 -19.26 29.72 3.59
CA LYS A 86 -19.25 29.16 4.95
C LYS A 86 -18.16 29.77 5.86
N ILE A 87 -16.98 30.08 5.33
CA ILE A 87 -15.89 30.69 6.11
C ILE A 87 -16.21 32.16 6.46
N HIS A 88 -16.83 32.92 5.56
CA HIS A 88 -17.17 34.33 5.79
C HIS A 88 -18.49 34.56 6.55
N THR A 89 -19.18 33.49 6.95
CA THR A 89 -20.41 33.57 7.77
C THR A 89 -20.12 33.41 9.28
N ILE A 90 -18.84 33.34 9.66
CA ILE A 90 -18.36 33.39 11.06
C ILE A 90 -17.73 34.76 11.28
#